data_AF-A0A351ITG6-F1
#
_entry.id   AF-A0A351ITG6-F1
#
_cell.length_a   1.000
_cell.length_b   1.000
_cell.length_c   1.000
_cell.angle_alpha   90.00
_cell.angle_beta   90.00
_cell.angle_gamma   90.00
#
_symmetry.space_group_name_H-M   'P 1'
#
loop_
_entity.id
_entity.type
_entity.pdbx_description
1 polymer ?
#
loop_
_entity_poly.entity_id
_entity_poly.type
_entity_poly.pdbx_seq_one_letter_code
_entity_poly.pdbx_strand_id
1 'polypeptide(L)'
;MADGVILVDEPADGVRRITLNRPEKRNALNHPLRGAILDALVDHDMDPEVRVSIIRGAGTCFSAGYDLGGGSDGHELPYPTTPGEGQWPRHVTDGWMGIWDLAKPV
;
A
#
# COMPACT_ATOMS: atom_id res chain seq x y z
N MET A 1 -11.12 -16.81 2.88
CA MET A 1 -11.22 -15.38 3.27
C MET A 1 -9.81 -14.83 3.47
N ALA A 2 -8.99 -14.87 2.42
CA ALA A 2 -7.64 -14.29 2.36
C ALA A 2 -7.29 -14.11 0.88
N ASP A 3 -8.14 -13.37 0.15
CA ASP A 3 -8.06 -13.21 -1.32
C ASP A 3 -7.65 -11.78 -1.72
N GLY A 4 -7.05 -11.03 -0.78
CA GLY A 4 -6.57 -9.67 -0.99
C GLY A 4 -5.07 -9.60 -1.32
N VAL A 5 -4.68 -8.56 -2.06
CA VAL A 5 -3.27 -8.22 -2.33
C VAL A 5 -2.52 -7.75 -1.08
N ILE A 6 -3.25 -7.42 -0.01
CA ILE A 6 -2.75 -7.23 1.36
C ILE A 6 -3.56 -8.07 2.35
N LEU A 7 -2.97 -8.36 3.51
CA LEU A 7 -3.64 -8.91 4.68
C LEU A 7 -3.49 -7.90 5.83
N VAL A 8 -4.53 -7.70 6.63
CA VAL A 8 -4.51 -6.81 7.80
C VAL A 8 -4.78 -7.62 9.06
N ASP A 9 -3.92 -7.47 10.07
CA ASP A 9 -4.09 -8.08 11.40
C ASP A 9 -3.72 -7.10 12.54
N GLU A 10 -4.03 -7.50 13.78
CA GLU A 10 -3.73 -6.74 14.99
C GLU A 10 -2.75 -7.54 15.86
N PRO A 11 -1.43 -7.31 15.74
CA PRO A 11 -0.44 -8.06 16.52
C PRO A 11 -0.36 -7.63 17.99
N ALA A 12 -0.88 -6.45 18.33
CA ALA A 12 -0.92 -5.90 19.69
C ALA A 12 -1.99 -4.79 19.77
N ASP A 13 -2.42 -4.47 20.98
CA ASP A 13 -3.40 -3.41 21.25
C ASP A 13 -3.00 -2.08 20.60
N GLY A 14 -3.89 -1.56 19.75
CA GLY A 14 -3.70 -0.32 18.99
C GLY A 14 -2.60 -0.38 17.93
N VAL A 15 -2.17 -1.57 17.50
CA VAL A 15 -1.25 -1.76 16.37
C VAL A 15 -1.98 -2.47 15.25
N ARG A 16 -2.06 -1.85 14.07
CA ARG A 16 -2.53 -2.54 12.85
C ARG A 16 -1.36 -2.87 11.96
N ARG A 17 -1.34 -4.07 11.39
CA ARG A 17 -0.25 -4.50 10.51
C ARG A 17 -0.77 -4.93 9.16
N ILE A 18 -0.23 -4.29 8.13
CA ILE A 18 -0.44 -4.57 6.71
C ILE A 18 0.66 -5.53 6.26
N THR A 19 0.28 -6.70 5.77
CA THR A 19 1.20 -7.66 5.12
C THR A 19 0.96 -7.66 3.61
N LEU A 20 1.99 -7.30 2.82
CA LEU A 20 1.96 -7.39 1.36
C LEU A 20 1.85 -8.88 0.97
N ASN A 21 0.85 -9.24 0.17
CA ASN A 21 0.45 -10.63 -0.04
C ASN A 21 0.59 -11.07 -1.51
N ARG A 22 1.77 -10.84 -2.09
CA ARG A 22 2.16 -11.38 -3.41
C ARG A 22 3.54 -12.03 -3.35
N PRO A 23 3.79 -12.97 -2.41
CA PRO A 23 5.12 -13.51 -2.14
C PRO A 23 5.76 -14.19 -3.36
N GLU A 24 4.96 -14.81 -4.23
CA GLU A 24 5.38 -15.43 -5.49
C GLU A 24 5.97 -14.43 -6.48
N LYS A 25 5.56 -13.15 -6.40
CA LYS A 25 6.12 -12.02 -7.15
C LYS A 25 7.05 -11.16 -6.29
N ARG A 26 7.53 -11.64 -5.15
CA ARG A 26 8.35 -10.87 -4.19
C ARG A 26 7.70 -9.53 -3.81
N ASN A 27 6.37 -9.52 -3.69
CA ASN A 27 5.56 -8.35 -3.37
C ASN A 27 5.79 -7.15 -4.30
N ALA A 28 5.99 -7.40 -5.60
CA ALA A 28 6.10 -6.33 -6.59
C ALA A 28 4.84 -5.44 -6.60
N LEU A 29 5.03 -4.12 -6.74
CA LEU A 29 4.00 -3.10 -6.57
C LEU A 29 3.22 -2.88 -7.88
N ASN A 30 2.12 -3.61 -8.05
CA ASN A 30 1.12 -3.35 -9.09
C ASN A 30 0.05 -2.32 -8.61
N HIS A 31 -0.83 -1.84 -9.49
CA HIS A 31 -1.83 -0.83 -9.11
C HIS A 31 -2.73 -1.29 -7.95
N PRO A 32 -3.30 -2.51 -7.95
CA PRO A 32 -4.11 -3.00 -6.83
C PRO A 32 -3.37 -2.99 -5.49
N LEU A 33 -2.12 -3.48 -5.44
CA LEU A 33 -1.35 -3.52 -4.19
C LEU A 33 -1.06 -2.11 -3.68
N ARG A 34 -0.69 -1.20 -4.59
CA ARG A 34 -0.42 0.20 -4.23
C ARG A 34 -1.65 0.89 -3.65
N GLY A 35 -2.81 0.75 -4.31
CA GLY A 35 -4.07 1.30 -3.80
C GLY A 35 -4.42 0.73 -2.44
N ALA A 36 -4.40 -0.60 -2.30
CA ALA A 36 -4.75 -1.25 -1.05
C ALA A 36 -3.85 -0.83 0.14
N ILE A 37 -2.55 -0.61 -0.08
CA ILE A 37 -1.66 -0.07 0.98
C ILE A 37 -2.11 1.33 1.40
N LEU A 38 -2.32 2.23 0.43
CA LEU A 38 -2.68 3.62 0.72
C LEU A 38 -4.04 3.72 1.41
N ASP A 39 -5.04 2.99 0.91
CA ASP A 39 -6.39 2.95 1.49
C ASP A 39 -6.34 2.45 2.94
N ALA A 40 -5.63 1.34 3.19
CA ALA A 40 -5.52 0.79 4.54
C ALA A 40 -4.80 1.75 5.51
N LEU A 41 -3.80 2.49 5.05
CA LEU A 41 -3.11 3.48 5.89
C LEU A 41 -4.03 4.65 6.24
N VAL A 42 -4.85 5.13 5.30
CA VAL A 42 -5.86 6.18 5.56
C VAL A 42 -6.92 5.66 6.55
N ASP A 43 -7.41 4.44 6.37
CA ASP A 43 -8.36 3.81 7.29
C ASP A 43 -7.78 3.71 8.71
N HIS A 44 -6.53 3.27 8.83
CA HIS A 44 -5.83 3.21 10.12
C HIS A 44 -5.61 4.60 10.74
N ASP A 45 -5.33 5.63 9.93
CA ASP A 45 -5.17 7.00 10.40
C ASP A 45 -6.46 7.58 10.97
N MET A 46 -7.62 7.18 10.42
CA MET A 46 -8.93 7.62 10.89
C MET A 46 -9.51 6.80 12.06
N ASP A 47 -9.04 5.57 12.29
CA ASP A 47 -9.54 4.68 13.36
C ASP A 47 -8.98 5.08 14.74
N PRO A 48 -9.78 5.59 15.69
CA PRO A 48 -9.29 6.05 16.99
C PRO A 48 -8.66 4.96 17.86
N GLU A 49 -8.90 3.67 17.58
CA GLU A 49 -8.27 2.57 18.30
C GLU A 49 -6.84 2.30 17.83
N VAL A 50 -6.48 2.74 16.62
CA VAL A 50 -5.13 2.57 16.06
C VAL A 50 -4.21 3.67 16.55
N ARG A 51 -3.03 3.28 17.02
CA ARG A 51 -1.95 4.17 17.44
C ARG A 51 -0.75 4.12 16.50
N VAL A 52 -0.49 2.97 15.89
CA VAL A 52 0.64 2.73 14.98
C VAL A 52 0.24 1.75 13.89
N SER A 53 0.63 2.03 12.66
CA SER A 53 0.59 1.07 11.54
C SER A 53 1.95 0.40 11.36
N ILE A 54 1.97 -0.85 10.91
CA ILE A 54 3.20 -1.54 10.48
C ILE A 54 2.98 -2.08 9.07
N ILE A 55 3.94 -1.89 8.18
CA ILE A 55 3.94 -2.53 6.86
C ILE A 55 5.04 -3.59 6.81
N ARG A 56 4.70 -4.80 6.36
CA ARG A 56 5.67 -5.87 6.10
C ARG A 56 5.37 -6.63 4.82
N GLY A 57 6.38 -7.31 4.26
CA GLY A 57 6.16 -8.27 3.18
C GLY A 57 5.83 -9.67 3.69
N ALA A 58 4.95 -10.39 2.99
CA ALA A 58 4.87 -11.85 3.11
C ALA A 58 6.08 -12.51 2.44
N GLY A 59 6.45 -13.71 2.90
CA GLY A 59 7.53 -14.48 2.31
C GLY A 59 8.91 -14.00 2.73
N THR A 60 9.85 -13.99 1.78
CA THR A 60 11.29 -13.85 2.05
C THR A 60 11.84 -12.43 1.91
N CYS A 61 11.03 -11.47 1.47
CA CYS A 61 11.45 -10.08 1.29
C CYS A 61 10.30 -9.11 1.54
N PHE A 62 10.63 -7.83 1.77
CA PHE A 62 9.63 -6.77 1.86
C PHE A 62 8.91 -6.55 0.53
N SER A 63 9.60 -6.01 -0.47
CA SER A 63 9.10 -5.81 -1.83
C SER A 63 10.28 -5.71 -2.83
N ALA A 64 10.07 -6.18 -4.06
CA ALA A 64 11.00 -6.02 -5.17
C ALA A 64 10.89 -4.66 -5.90
N GLY A 65 9.99 -3.76 -5.47
CA GLY A 65 9.72 -2.47 -6.14
C GLY A 65 8.56 -2.57 -7.14
N TYR A 66 8.50 -1.65 -8.11
CA TYR A 66 7.41 -1.63 -9.11
C TYR A 66 7.34 -2.92 -9.93
N ASP A 67 6.12 -3.41 -10.19
CA ASP A 67 5.90 -4.62 -10.98
C ASP A 67 6.12 -4.34 -12.47
N LEU A 68 7.29 -4.75 -12.98
CA LEU A 68 7.63 -4.68 -14.41
C LEU A 68 7.05 -5.85 -15.21
N GLY A 69 6.58 -6.90 -14.53
CA GLY A 69 6.12 -8.15 -15.12
C GLY A 69 4.59 -8.22 -15.30
N GLY A 70 3.90 -7.08 -15.26
CA GLY A 70 2.45 -6.99 -15.46
C GLY A 70 1.61 -7.33 -14.21
N GLY A 71 0.30 -7.07 -14.30
CA GLY A 71 -0.63 -7.17 -13.18
C GLY A 71 -1.24 -5.85 -12.73
N SER A 72 -1.01 -4.80 -13.51
CA SER A 72 -1.78 -3.54 -13.46
C SER A 72 -2.78 -3.44 -14.62
N ASP A 73 -2.78 -4.42 -15.53
CA ASP A 73 -3.62 -4.43 -16.72
C ASP A 73 -5.10 -4.42 -16.34
N GLY A 74 -5.87 -3.50 -16.92
CA GLY A 74 -7.28 -3.33 -16.60
C GLY A 74 -7.56 -2.69 -15.24
N HIS A 75 -6.53 -2.30 -14.48
CA HIS A 75 -6.68 -1.58 -13.22
C HIS A 75 -6.33 -0.10 -13.38
N GLU A 76 -7.22 0.76 -12.89
CA GLU A 76 -6.95 2.18 -12.77
C GLU A 76 -5.74 2.45 -11.88
N LEU A 77 -5.20 3.66 -11.98
CA LEU A 77 -4.16 4.10 -11.06
C LEU A 77 -4.72 4.13 -9.63
N PRO A 78 -3.88 3.86 -8.60
CA PRO A 78 -4.27 3.84 -7.19
C PRO A 78 -5.11 5.02 -6.71
N TYR A 79 -4.94 6.19 -7.32
CA TYR A 79 -5.76 7.37 -7.05
C TYR A 79 -5.72 8.33 -8.26
N PRO A 80 -6.71 9.22 -8.40
CA PRO A 80 -6.76 10.15 -9.53
C PRO A 80 -5.55 11.09 -9.55
N THR A 81 -4.92 11.24 -10.72
CA THR A 81 -3.89 12.26 -10.93
C THR A 81 -4.12 12.92 -12.28
N THR A 82 -4.09 14.26 -12.30
CA THR A 82 -4.36 15.05 -13.50
C THR A 82 -3.45 14.62 -14.66
N PRO A 83 -4.00 14.35 -15.86
CA PRO A 83 -3.21 14.02 -17.04
C PRO A 83 -2.22 15.13 -17.43
N GLY A 84 -1.14 14.76 -18.14
CA GLY A 84 -0.17 15.71 -18.69
C GLY A 84 1.28 15.29 -18.46
N GLU A 85 2.21 16.16 -18.88
CA GLU A 85 3.63 15.96 -18.60
C GLU A 85 3.87 15.94 -17.09
N GLY A 86 4.68 14.99 -16.63
CA GLY A 86 4.96 14.81 -15.20
C GLY A 86 3.82 14.14 -14.41
N GLN A 87 2.75 13.68 -15.06
CA GLN A 87 1.67 12.94 -14.38
C GLN A 87 2.20 11.75 -13.58
N TRP A 88 3.10 10.95 -14.16
CA TRP A 88 3.68 9.80 -13.46
C TRP A 88 4.56 10.18 -12.26
N PRO A 89 5.58 11.06 -12.38
CA PRO A 89 6.32 11.56 -11.22
C PRO A 89 5.41 12.08 -10.10
N ARG A 90 4.40 12.90 -10.42
CA ARG A 90 3.42 13.41 -9.45
C ARG A 90 2.65 12.26 -8.78
N HIS A 91 2.17 11.32 -9.57
CA HIS A 91 1.44 10.14 -9.08
C HIS A 91 2.31 9.20 -8.20
N VAL A 92 3.63 9.23 -8.34
CA VAL A 92 4.52 8.48 -7.44
C VAL A 92 4.77 9.28 -6.17
N THR A 93 5.10 10.56 -6.31
CA THR A 93 5.45 11.43 -5.19
C THR A 93 4.26 11.68 -4.27
N ASP A 94 3.13 12.17 -4.77
CA ASP A 94 1.98 12.54 -3.93
C ASP A 94 1.44 11.32 -3.15
N GLY A 95 1.44 10.15 -3.78
CA GLY A 95 0.92 8.93 -3.20
C GLY A 95 1.79 8.42 -2.06
N TRP A 96 3.08 8.16 -2.34
CA TRP A 96 3.95 7.61 -1.31
C TRP A 96 4.34 8.65 -0.27
N MET A 97 4.60 9.90 -0.68
CA MET A 97 4.95 10.96 0.27
C MET A 97 3.77 11.36 1.15
N GLY A 98 2.53 11.12 0.72
CA GLY A 98 1.33 11.29 1.57
C GLY A 98 1.34 10.45 2.84
N ILE A 99 2.16 9.38 2.93
CA ILE A 99 2.36 8.63 4.19
C ILE A 99 2.89 9.55 5.31
N TRP A 100 3.72 10.55 4.97
CA TRP A 100 4.27 11.49 5.93
C TRP A 100 3.26 12.56 6.40
N ASP A 101 2.10 12.65 5.75
CA ASP A 101 1.01 13.54 6.14
C ASP A 101 0.02 12.88 7.12
N LEU A 102 0.14 11.57 7.35
CA LEU A 102 -0.69 10.84 8.31
C LEU A 102 -0.44 11.32 9.74
N ALA A 103 -1.50 11.42 10.54
CA ALA A 103 -1.41 11.85 11.92
C ALA A 103 -0.73 10.80 12.82
N LYS A 104 -0.80 9.53 12.43
CA LYS A 104 -0.27 8.39 13.18
C LYS A 104 1.00 7.80 12.56
N PRO A 105 1.95 7.30 13.38
CA PRO A 105 3.15 6.64 12.87
C PRO A 105 2.86 5.40 12.02
N VAL A 106 3.68 5.21 10.99
CA VAL A 106 3.73 4.04 10.09
C VAL A 106 5.13 3.42 10.10
#